data_AF-A0A933MUB1-F1
#
_entry.id   AF-A0A933MUB1-F1
#
_cell.length_a   1.000
_cell.length_b   1.000
_cell.length_c   1.000
_cell.angle_alpha   90.00
_cell.angle_beta   90.00
_cell.angle_gamma   90.00
#
_symmetry.space_group_name_H-M   'P 1'
#
loop_
_entity.id
_entity.type
_entity.pdbx_description
1 polymer ?
#
loop_
_entity_poly.entity_id
_entity_poly.type
_entity_poly.pdbx_seq_one_letter_code
_entity_poly.pdbx_strand_id
1 'polypeptide(L)'
;MSALDLAPILKQHRPFAIYSSFALALLYLEEAWSASSFWSPHGSNEASVLIVLVTLVAFVGYMLSFLVPPMLVAETWDHPRAWGVLSNVTAWSAGITVAVNALIFVLLLYLVSFNLVATYNLLRDIYIYTLVALLFFHGLLLYVRYMTYLYQTPGFVQPLKVVAASVGIGMVILVVAGFLFTLDLRRLELAPPAQEGMLGLHVYLRSLYLLTLIIAAYAWHLRWIADH
;
A
#
# COMPACT_ATOMS: atom_id res chain seq x y z
N MET A 1 27.34 8.25 25.87
CA MET A 1 27.14 7.84 24.47
C MET A 1 26.18 8.82 23.84
N SER A 2 26.56 9.55 22.79
CA SER A 2 25.62 10.41 22.07
C SER A 2 24.58 9.51 21.43
N ALA A 3 23.31 9.81 21.67
CA ALA A 3 22.23 9.02 21.11
C ALA A 3 22.19 9.25 19.58
N LEU A 4 21.80 8.22 18.82
CA LEU A 4 21.92 8.15 17.36
C LEU A 4 20.78 8.88 16.62
N ASP A 5 21.08 9.88 15.80
CA ASP A 5 20.10 10.73 15.13
C ASP A 5 19.21 9.92 14.16
N LEU A 6 17.89 9.98 14.33
CA LEU A 6 16.89 9.28 13.50
C LEU A 6 16.51 10.08 12.25
N ALA A 7 16.80 11.37 12.17
CA ALA A 7 16.42 12.23 11.04
C ALA A 7 16.98 11.73 9.69
N PRO A 8 18.23 11.22 9.58
CA PRO A 8 18.73 10.60 8.37
C PRO A 8 17.92 9.35 7.95
N ILE A 9 17.63 8.47 8.90
CA ILE A 9 16.87 7.21 8.68
C ILE A 9 15.45 7.53 8.16
N LEU A 10 14.82 8.57 8.71
CA LEU A 10 13.48 8.98 8.31
C LEU A 10 13.43 9.52 6.86
N LYS A 11 14.51 10.18 6.40
CA LYS A 11 14.59 10.86 5.10
C LYS A 11 15.18 9.98 3.96
N GLN A 12 15.78 8.84 4.27
CA GLN A 12 16.58 8.03 3.32
C GLN A 12 15.76 7.35 2.19
N HIS A 13 14.46 7.12 2.40
CA HIS A 13 13.67 6.24 1.52
C HIS A 13 12.74 6.99 0.53
N ARG A 14 13.10 8.20 0.11
CA ARG A 14 12.31 9.00 -0.85
C ARG A 14 12.05 8.30 -2.19
N PRO A 15 13.03 7.63 -2.84
CA PRO A 15 12.75 6.93 -4.09
C PRO A 15 11.69 5.83 -3.92
N PHE A 16 11.76 5.07 -2.84
CA PHE A 16 10.74 4.06 -2.51
C PHE A 16 9.36 4.70 -2.41
N ALA A 17 9.22 5.79 -1.65
CA ALA A 17 7.96 6.52 -1.53
C ALA A 17 7.37 6.93 -2.88
N ILE A 18 8.19 7.48 -3.80
CA ILE A 18 7.73 7.91 -5.13
C ILE A 18 7.28 6.71 -5.97
N TYR A 19 8.10 5.66 -6.08
CA TYR A 19 7.77 4.49 -6.88
C TYR A 19 6.57 3.73 -6.33
N SER A 20 6.48 3.58 -5.01
CA SER A 20 5.34 2.95 -4.34
C SER A 20 4.06 3.75 -4.55
N SER A 21 4.11 5.09 -4.46
CA SER A 21 2.93 5.93 -4.69
C SER A 21 2.45 5.85 -6.13
N PHE A 22 3.39 5.86 -7.10
CA PHE A 22 3.05 5.69 -8.50
C PHE A 22 2.43 4.32 -8.78
N ALA A 23 3.05 3.25 -8.26
CA ALA A 23 2.56 1.89 -8.43
C ALA A 23 1.19 1.66 -7.80
N LEU A 24 0.96 2.19 -6.59
CA LEU A 24 -0.34 2.14 -5.93
C LEU A 24 -1.38 2.94 -6.72
N ALA A 25 -1.04 4.12 -7.25
CA ALA A 25 -1.96 4.91 -8.08
C ALA A 25 -2.40 4.16 -9.35
N LEU A 26 -1.54 3.34 -9.94
CA LEU A 26 -1.91 2.51 -11.10
C LEU A 26 -2.95 1.43 -10.76
N LEU A 27 -3.02 0.94 -9.52
CA LEU A 27 -4.13 0.07 -9.08
C LEU A 27 -5.46 0.83 -9.14
N TYR A 28 -5.49 2.08 -8.68
CA TYR A 28 -6.72 2.89 -8.69
C TYR A 28 -7.10 3.34 -10.09
N LEU A 29 -6.13 3.54 -10.99
CA LEU A 29 -6.40 3.76 -12.40
C LEU A 29 -7.13 2.57 -13.03
N GLU A 30 -6.61 1.36 -12.81
CA GLU A 30 -7.20 0.12 -13.31
C GLU A 30 -8.60 -0.12 -12.70
N GLU A 31 -8.74 0.05 -11.37
CA GLU A 31 -10.01 -0.10 -10.66
C GLU A 31 -11.06 0.89 -11.15
N ALA A 32 -10.70 2.17 -11.31
CA ALA A 32 -11.61 3.19 -11.80
C ALA A 32 -12.03 2.93 -13.26
N TRP A 33 -11.09 2.48 -14.10
CA TRP A 33 -11.39 2.08 -15.48
C TRP A 33 -12.34 0.88 -15.52
N SER A 34 -12.07 -0.15 -14.73
CA SER A 34 -12.94 -1.32 -14.57
C SER A 34 -14.34 -0.90 -14.10
N ALA A 35 -14.42 -0.10 -13.04
CA ALA A 35 -15.68 0.40 -12.49
C ALA A 35 -16.49 1.20 -13.54
N SER A 36 -15.80 2.02 -14.35
CA SER A 36 -16.44 2.76 -15.43
C SER A 36 -16.99 1.86 -16.53
N SER A 37 -16.28 0.77 -16.86
CA SER A 37 -16.63 -0.13 -17.94
C SER A 37 -17.82 -1.03 -17.61
N PHE A 38 -18.01 -1.36 -16.32
CA PHE A 38 -19.07 -2.27 -15.88
C PHE A 38 -20.31 -1.56 -15.33
N TRP A 39 -20.15 -0.41 -14.64
CA TRP A 39 -21.23 0.17 -13.84
C TRP A 39 -21.45 1.67 -14.00
N SER A 40 -20.58 2.42 -14.69
CA SER A 40 -20.76 3.87 -14.81
C SER A 40 -21.95 4.21 -15.71
N PRO A 41 -22.94 4.98 -15.22
CA PRO A 41 -23.97 5.55 -16.09
C PRO A 41 -23.56 6.91 -16.66
N HIS A 42 -22.37 7.41 -16.30
CA HIS A 42 -21.86 8.70 -16.75
C HIS A 42 -21.34 8.60 -18.19
N GLY A 43 -21.41 9.71 -18.92
CA GLY A 43 -20.82 9.80 -20.27
C GLY A 43 -19.30 9.61 -20.23
N SER A 44 -18.72 9.17 -21.37
CA SER A 44 -17.29 8.83 -21.48
C SER A 44 -16.34 9.95 -21.01
N ASN A 45 -16.67 11.21 -21.30
CA ASN A 45 -15.87 12.36 -20.91
C ASN A 45 -15.84 12.55 -19.38
N GLU A 46 -17.00 12.47 -18.72
CA GLU A 46 -17.09 12.65 -17.27
C GLU A 46 -16.42 11.48 -16.53
N ALA A 47 -16.66 10.24 -16.99
CA ALA A 47 -16.00 9.06 -16.46
C ALA A 47 -14.46 9.17 -16.58
N SER A 48 -13.95 9.66 -17.72
CA SER A 48 -12.50 9.84 -17.92
C SER A 48 -11.90 10.87 -16.96
N VAL A 49 -12.60 11.97 -16.70
CA VAL A 49 -12.17 12.99 -15.71
C VAL A 49 -12.12 12.39 -14.31
N LEU A 50 -13.12 11.61 -13.92
CA LEU A 50 -13.16 10.95 -12.61
C LEU A 50 -12.05 9.92 -12.45
N ILE A 51 -11.75 9.13 -13.48
CA ILE A 51 -10.64 8.16 -13.48
C ILE A 51 -9.30 8.87 -13.27
N VAL A 52 -9.05 9.96 -14.01
CA VAL A 52 -7.83 10.76 -13.86
C VAL A 52 -7.76 11.37 -12.46
N LEU A 53 -8.86 11.90 -11.95
CA LEU A 53 -8.92 12.49 -10.61
C LEU A 53 -8.63 11.44 -9.52
N VAL A 54 -9.25 10.27 -9.58
CA VAL A 54 -9.00 9.14 -8.66
C VAL A 54 -7.52 8.75 -8.68
N THR A 55 -6.93 8.66 -9.87
CA THR A 55 -5.51 8.30 -10.04
C THR A 55 -4.58 9.35 -9.43
N LEU A 56 -4.87 10.64 -9.66
CA LEU A 56 -4.08 11.74 -9.11
C LEU A 56 -4.22 11.85 -7.58
N VAL A 57 -5.44 11.69 -7.05
CA VAL A 57 -5.70 11.67 -5.60
C VAL A 57 -4.97 10.50 -4.95
N ALA A 58 -4.97 9.32 -5.56
CA ALA A 58 -4.20 8.18 -5.09
C ALA A 58 -2.69 8.51 -5.08
N PHE A 59 -2.14 8.99 -6.20
CA PHE A 59 -0.71 9.30 -6.30
C PHE A 59 -0.26 10.33 -5.26
N VAL A 60 -0.95 11.47 -5.19
CA VAL A 60 -0.62 12.55 -4.24
C VAL A 60 -0.87 12.10 -2.81
N GLY A 61 -1.99 11.42 -2.56
CA GLY A 61 -2.35 10.95 -1.23
C GLY A 61 -1.34 9.94 -0.67
N TYR A 62 -0.91 8.96 -1.48
CA TYR A 62 0.17 8.05 -1.08
C TYR A 62 1.49 8.79 -0.92
N MET A 63 1.82 9.76 -1.78
CA MET A 63 3.03 10.56 -1.60
C MET A 63 3.04 11.28 -0.25
N LEU A 64 1.91 11.89 0.11
CA LEU A 64 1.75 12.55 1.41
C LEU A 64 1.87 11.53 2.55
N SER A 65 1.29 10.34 2.43
CA SER A 65 1.36 9.29 3.45
C SER A 65 2.79 8.84 3.77
N PHE A 66 3.72 8.92 2.81
CA PHE A 66 5.13 8.58 3.04
C PHE A 66 5.98 9.77 3.48
N LEU A 67 5.73 10.96 2.91
CA LEU A 67 6.64 12.10 3.03
C LEU A 67 6.29 13.05 4.18
N VAL A 68 5.01 13.19 4.51
CA VAL A 68 4.55 14.13 5.55
C VAL A 68 4.78 13.60 6.97
N PRO A 69 4.46 12.34 7.31
CA PRO A 69 4.59 11.85 8.69
C PRO A 69 5.98 12.02 9.33
N PRO A 70 7.09 11.80 8.61
CA PRO A 70 8.42 12.10 9.13
C PRO A 70 8.65 13.56 9.53
N MET A 71 7.89 14.52 8.97
CA MET A 71 7.99 15.95 9.26
C MET A 71 7.10 16.36 10.44
N LEU A 72 6.08 15.56 10.78
CA LEU A 72 5.11 15.86 11.85
C LEU A 72 5.58 15.40 13.22
N VAL A 73 6.47 14.40 13.27
CA VAL A 73 6.98 13.87 14.53
C VAL A 73 8.22 14.67 14.92
N ALA A 74 8.14 15.37 16.05
CA ALA A 74 9.21 16.21 16.54
C ALA A 74 10.52 15.41 16.66
N GLU A 75 11.61 15.96 16.10
CA GLU A 75 12.96 15.40 16.18
C GLU A 75 13.55 15.47 17.61
N THR A 76 12.79 16.03 18.58
CA THR A 76 13.23 16.31 19.95
C THR A 76 13.02 15.11 20.90
N TRP A 77 14.11 14.75 21.57
CA TRP A 77 14.42 13.44 22.16
C TRP A 77 13.86 13.17 23.56
N ASP A 78 12.58 13.41 23.81
CA ASP A 78 11.98 13.07 25.12
C ASP A 78 11.34 11.67 25.18
N HIS A 79 11.47 10.88 24.11
CA HIS A 79 10.94 9.51 24.07
C HIS A 79 12.05 8.45 24.25
N PRO A 80 12.03 7.66 25.34
CA PRO A 80 13.13 6.73 25.68
C PRO A 80 13.27 5.51 24.74
N ARG A 81 12.53 5.40 23.64
CA ARG A 81 12.53 4.21 22.75
C ARG A 81 12.28 4.57 21.28
N ALA A 82 13.26 4.30 20.39
CA ALA A 82 13.16 4.52 18.95
C ALA A 82 11.92 3.87 18.30
N TRP A 83 11.50 2.71 18.82
CA TRP A 83 10.26 2.05 18.40
C TRP A 83 9.02 2.93 18.53
N GLY A 84 8.93 3.75 19.59
CA GLY A 84 7.78 4.64 19.81
C GLY A 84 7.67 5.72 18.74
N VAL A 85 8.80 6.34 18.39
CA VAL A 85 8.88 7.37 17.33
C VAL A 85 8.51 6.78 15.97
N LEU A 86 9.13 5.65 15.61
CA LEU A 86 8.87 5.00 14.33
C LEU A 86 7.41 4.51 14.22
N SER A 87 6.85 3.98 15.32
CA SER A 87 5.43 3.59 15.38
C SER A 87 4.51 4.80 15.22
N ASN A 88 4.85 5.95 15.80
CA ASN A 88 4.06 7.18 15.66
C ASN A 88 4.09 7.69 14.21
N VAL A 89 5.26 7.72 13.57
CA VAL A 89 5.39 8.05 12.13
C VAL A 89 4.51 7.11 11.30
N THR A 90 4.57 5.80 11.54
CA THR A 90 3.75 4.82 10.81
C THR A 90 2.26 4.97 11.10
N ALA A 91 1.86 5.34 12.32
CA ALA A 91 0.46 5.60 12.65
C ALA A 91 -0.08 6.81 11.86
N TRP A 92 0.69 7.89 11.75
CA TRP A 92 0.35 9.03 10.89
C TRP A 92 0.27 8.64 9.41
N SER A 93 1.23 7.85 8.92
CA SER A 93 1.18 7.29 7.55
C SER A 93 -0.10 6.49 7.33
N ALA A 94 -0.45 5.61 8.27
CA ALA A 94 -1.65 4.80 8.19
C ALA A 94 -2.93 5.65 8.18
N GLY A 95 -3.00 6.67 9.04
CA GLY A 95 -4.13 7.60 9.10
C GLY A 95 -4.34 8.34 7.78
N ILE A 96 -3.26 8.86 7.17
CA ILE A 96 -3.34 9.52 5.85
C ILE A 96 -3.80 8.53 4.79
N THR A 97 -3.24 7.33 4.76
CA THR A 97 -3.61 6.28 3.79
C THR A 97 -5.09 5.90 3.90
N VAL A 98 -5.61 5.72 5.12
CA VAL A 98 -7.04 5.45 5.34
C VAL A 98 -7.91 6.61 4.88
N ALA A 99 -7.55 7.86 5.20
CA ALA A 99 -8.31 9.04 4.80
C ALA A 99 -8.35 9.21 3.27
N VAL A 100 -7.22 9.00 2.60
CA VAL A 100 -7.11 9.05 1.13
C VAL A 100 -7.96 7.96 0.49
N ASN A 101 -7.93 6.73 1.02
CA ASN A 101 -8.72 5.63 0.49
C ASN A 101 -10.23 5.82 0.72
N ALA A 102 -10.63 6.42 1.83
CA ALA A 102 -12.01 6.82 2.05
C ALA A 102 -12.45 7.89 1.03
N LEU A 103 -11.61 8.87 0.75
CA LEU A 103 -11.88 9.88 -0.28
C LEU A 103 -12.01 9.26 -1.68
N ILE A 104 -11.08 8.39 -2.06
CA ILE A 104 -11.13 7.68 -3.34
C ILE A 104 -12.39 6.82 -3.45
N PHE A 105 -12.77 6.14 -2.37
CA PHE A 105 -14.02 5.38 -2.35
C PHE A 105 -15.22 6.27 -2.65
N VAL A 106 -15.33 7.45 -2.04
CA VAL A 106 -16.42 8.40 -2.33
C VAL A 106 -16.43 8.82 -3.80
N LEU A 107 -15.27 9.09 -4.41
CA LEU A 107 -15.18 9.42 -5.83
C LEU A 107 -15.63 8.26 -6.72
N LEU A 108 -15.26 7.03 -6.37
CA LEU A 108 -15.66 5.83 -7.10
C LEU A 108 -17.16 5.53 -6.93
N LEU A 109 -17.75 5.81 -5.74
CA LEU A 109 -19.19 5.73 -5.53
C LEU A 109 -19.95 6.68 -6.45
N TYR A 110 -19.45 7.91 -6.61
CA TYR A 110 -20.01 8.87 -7.56
C TYR A 110 -19.94 8.33 -9.00
N LEU A 111 -18.77 7.83 -9.42
CA LEU A 111 -18.56 7.25 -10.75
C LEU A 111 -19.57 6.14 -11.08
N VAL A 112 -19.88 5.26 -10.13
CA VAL A 112 -20.84 4.15 -10.32
C VAL A 112 -22.27 4.51 -9.92
N SER A 113 -22.56 5.80 -9.67
CA SER A 113 -23.87 6.31 -9.23
C SER A 113 -24.48 5.55 -8.07
N PHE A 114 -23.64 5.21 -7.08
CA PHE A 114 -24.05 4.51 -5.88
C PHE A 114 -24.74 3.16 -6.15
N ASN A 115 -24.44 2.52 -7.28
CA ASN A 115 -24.91 1.16 -7.57
C ASN A 115 -24.44 0.23 -6.44
N LEU A 116 -25.38 -0.47 -5.79
CA LEU A 116 -25.09 -1.27 -4.59
C LEU A 116 -24.12 -2.43 -4.87
N VAL A 117 -24.25 -3.08 -6.02
CA VAL A 117 -23.38 -4.20 -6.43
C VAL A 117 -21.97 -3.67 -6.70
N ALA A 118 -21.85 -2.54 -7.41
CA ALA A 118 -20.55 -1.90 -7.64
C ALA A 118 -19.91 -1.45 -6.32
N THR A 119 -20.70 -0.82 -5.45
CA THR A 119 -20.29 -0.33 -4.13
C THR A 119 -19.66 -1.43 -3.27
N TYR A 120 -20.30 -2.61 -3.22
CA TYR A 120 -19.77 -3.75 -2.48
C TYR A 120 -18.40 -4.22 -3.02
N ASN A 121 -18.27 -4.32 -4.35
CA ASN A 121 -17.01 -4.74 -4.97
C ASN A 121 -15.91 -3.69 -4.76
N LEU A 122 -16.22 -2.41 -4.99
CA LEU A 122 -15.31 -1.30 -4.76
C LEU A 122 -14.83 -1.23 -3.31
N LEU A 123 -15.73 -1.39 -2.33
CA LEU A 123 -15.36 -1.38 -0.91
C LEU A 123 -14.38 -2.50 -0.59
N ARG A 124 -14.67 -3.71 -1.07
CA ARG A 124 -13.80 -4.88 -0.91
C ARG A 124 -12.42 -4.63 -1.51
N ASP A 125 -12.38 -4.12 -2.74
CA ASP A 125 -11.15 -3.96 -3.50
C ASP A 125 -10.28 -2.82 -2.91
N ILE A 126 -10.89 -1.68 -2.52
CA ILE A 126 -10.21 -0.60 -1.79
C ILE A 126 -9.73 -1.06 -0.40
N TYR A 127 -10.49 -1.91 0.29
CA TYR A 127 -10.05 -2.50 1.55
C TYR A 127 -8.79 -3.35 1.36
N ILE A 128 -8.74 -4.18 0.31
CA ILE A 128 -7.54 -4.95 -0.05
C ILE A 128 -6.37 -4.03 -0.36
N TYR A 129 -6.56 -3.00 -1.19
CA TYR A 129 -5.50 -2.03 -1.51
C TYR A 129 -4.99 -1.30 -0.26
N THR A 130 -5.90 -0.94 0.65
CA THR A 130 -5.55 -0.31 1.93
C THR A 130 -4.71 -1.26 2.78
N LEU A 131 -5.12 -2.53 2.95
CA LEU A 131 -4.34 -3.52 3.69
C LEU A 131 -2.96 -3.73 3.08
N VAL A 132 -2.89 -3.83 1.75
CA VAL A 132 -1.62 -4.00 1.03
C VAL A 132 -0.69 -2.81 1.26
N ALA A 133 -1.20 -1.57 1.14
CA ALA A 133 -0.44 -0.36 1.42
C ALA A 133 0.07 -0.32 2.87
N LEU A 134 -0.79 -0.62 3.84
CA LEU A 134 -0.45 -0.60 5.27
C LEU A 134 0.59 -1.68 5.64
N LEU A 135 0.37 -2.92 5.21
CA LEU A 135 1.23 -4.05 5.60
C LEU A 135 2.54 -4.07 4.82
N PHE A 136 2.48 -4.00 3.49
CA PHE A 136 3.64 -4.25 2.65
C PHE A 136 4.44 -3.00 2.32
N PHE A 137 3.83 -1.82 2.34
CA PHE A 137 4.59 -0.59 2.07
C PHE A 137 4.95 0.12 3.37
N HIS A 138 3.98 0.47 4.20
CA HIS A 138 4.27 1.15 5.47
C HIS A 138 4.88 0.19 6.51
N GLY A 139 4.40 -1.04 6.62
CA GLY A 139 4.93 -2.04 7.54
C GLY A 139 6.36 -2.46 7.22
N LEU A 140 6.68 -2.74 5.94
CA LEU A 140 8.06 -3.03 5.55
C LEU A 140 8.98 -1.82 5.72
N LEU A 141 8.51 -0.61 5.42
CA LEU A 141 9.28 0.61 5.63
C LEU A 141 9.58 0.85 7.12
N LEU A 142 8.60 0.62 8.00
CA LEU A 142 8.80 0.65 9.46
C LEU A 142 9.89 -0.34 9.86
N TYR A 143 9.80 -1.57 9.37
CA TYR A 143 10.75 -2.62 9.70
C TYR A 143 12.17 -2.28 9.20
N VAL A 144 12.33 -1.81 7.96
CA VAL A 144 13.63 -1.36 7.42
C VAL A 144 14.21 -0.24 8.28
N ARG A 145 13.43 0.80 8.61
CA ARG A 145 13.89 1.91 9.46
C ARG A 145 14.31 1.43 10.85
N TYR A 146 13.54 0.52 11.45
CA TYR A 146 13.88 -0.04 12.75
C TYR A 146 15.15 -0.90 12.69
N MET A 147 15.31 -1.69 11.63
CA MET A 147 16.52 -2.48 11.41
C MET A 147 17.75 -1.60 11.24
N THR A 148 17.68 -0.54 10.42
CA THR A 148 18.77 0.43 10.28
C THR A 148 19.17 1.02 11.62
N TYR A 149 18.20 1.39 12.47
CA TYR A 149 18.48 1.85 13.83
C TYR A 149 19.22 0.79 14.67
N LEU A 150 18.79 -0.48 14.63
CA LEU A 150 19.44 -1.55 15.37
C LEU A 150 20.88 -1.80 14.89
N TYR A 151 21.12 -1.82 13.58
CA TYR A 151 22.46 -1.99 12.99
C TYR A 151 23.43 -0.87 13.38
N GLN A 152 22.92 0.35 13.51
CA GLN A 152 23.73 1.49 13.93
C GLN A 152 23.98 1.50 15.45
N THR A 153 23.25 0.70 16.24
CA THR A 153 23.36 0.65 17.71
C THR A 153 24.33 -0.48 18.15
N PRO A 154 25.49 -0.16 18.77
CA PRO A 154 26.47 -1.17 19.17
C PRO A 154 25.91 -2.24 20.10
N GLY A 155 26.14 -3.52 19.79
CA GLY A 155 25.80 -4.66 20.66
C GLY A 155 24.34 -5.15 20.60
N PHE A 156 23.49 -4.57 19.73
CA PHE A 156 22.06 -4.91 19.67
C PHE A 156 21.65 -5.88 18.56
N VAL A 157 22.48 -6.13 17.54
CA VAL A 157 22.08 -6.98 16.40
C VAL A 157 22.54 -8.43 16.57
N GLN A 158 21.56 -9.34 16.54
CA GLN A 158 21.78 -10.76 16.32
C GLN A 158 21.33 -11.11 14.90
N PRO A 159 22.26 -11.42 13.96
CA PRO A 159 21.94 -11.65 12.55
C PRO A 159 20.83 -12.68 12.32
N LEU A 160 20.79 -13.73 13.16
CA LEU A 160 19.77 -14.78 13.09
C LEU A 160 18.34 -14.24 13.33
N LYS A 161 18.16 -13.28 14.23
CA LYS A 161 16.83 -12.67 14.49
C LYS A 161 16.33 -11.87 13.30
N VAL A 162 17.23 -11.19 12.60
CA VAL A 162 16.93 -10.39 11.40
C VAL A 162 16.49 -11.29 10.24
N VAL A 163 17.22 -12.38 10.01
CA VAL A 163 16.88 -13.37 8.99
C VAL A 163 15.55 -14.06 9.33
N ALA A 164 15.37 -14.50 10.57
CA ALA A 164 14.13 -15.16 10.99
C ALA A 164 12.90 -14.25 10.86
N ALA A 165 12.99 -12.99 11.25
CA ALA A 165 11.92 -12.02 11.07
C ALA A 165 11.64 -11.73 9.59
N SER A 166 12.68 -11.60 8.75
CA SER A 166 12.52 -11.39 7.31
C SER A 166 11.82 -12.58 6.62
N VAL A 167 12.24 -13.81 6.95
CA VAL A 167 11.59 -15.04 6.45
C VAL A 167 10.14 -15.13 6.95
N GLY A 168 9.89 -14.82 8.22
CA GLY A 168 8.55 -14.79 8.80
C GLY A 168 7.63 -13.79 8.08
N ILE A 169 8.13 -12.58 7.80
CA ILE A 169 7.44 -11.60 6.97
C ILE A 169 7.15 -12.20 5.59
N GLY A 170 8.14 -12.77 4.91
CA GLY A 170 7.99 -13.44 3.61
C GLY A 170 6.90 -14.51 3.60
N MET A 171 6.81 -15.34 4.64
CA MET A 171 5.76 -16.36 4.78
C MET A 171 4.38 -15.73 4.94
N VAL A 172 4.25 -14.68 5.75
CA VAL A 172 2.99 -13.93 5.89
C VAL A 172 2.57 -13.33 4.56
N ILE A 173 3.53 -12.79 3.80
CA ILE A 173 3.28 -12.26 2.45
C ILE A 173 2.64 -13.33 1.55
N LEU A 174 3.23 -14.53 1.49
CA LEU A 174 2.75 -15.63 0.67
C LEU A 174 1.35 -16.09 1.08
N VAL A 175 1.09 -16.18 2.39
CA VAL A 175 -0.23 -16.56 2.92
C VAL A 175 -1.29 -15.52 2.57
N VAL A 176 -0.99 -14.23 2.78
CA VAL A 176 -1.92 -13.14 2.46
C VAL A 176 -2.18 -13.08 0.95
N ALA A 177 -1.14 -13.16 0.12
CA ALA A 177 -1.29 -13.18 -1.33
C ALA A 177 -2.14 -14.39 -1.78
N GLY A 178 -1.83 -15.60 -1.30
CA GLY A 178 -2.60 -16.80 -1.62
C GLY A 178 -4.08 -16.67 -1.21
N PHE A 179 -4.36 -16.14 -0.03
CA PHE A 179 -5.72 -15.89 0.43
C PHE A 179 -6.46 -14.88 -0.48
N LEU A 180 -5.82 -13.77 -0.85
CA LEU A 180 -6.40 -12.77 -1.76
C LEU A 180 -6.73 -13.39 -3.14
N PHE A 181 -5.81 -14.19 -3.70
CA PHE A 181 -6.07 -14.92 -4.95
C PHE A 181 -7.28 -15.86 -4.86
N THR A 182 -7.45 -16.57 -3.73
CA THR A 182 -8.60 -17.48 -3.57
C THR A 182 -9.94 -16.75 -3.50
N LEU A 183 -9.98 -15.55 -2.92
CA LEU A 183 -11.20 -14.72 -2.91
C LEU A 183 -11.60 -14.26 -4.31
N ASP A 184 -10.61 -13.98 -5.15
CA ASP A 184 -10.83 -13.49 -6.51
C ASP A 184 -11.21 -14.59 -7.50
N LEU A 185 -10.67 -15.81 -7.34
CA LEU A 185 -11.09 -16.97 -8.14
C LEU A 185 -12.57 -17.33 -7.95
N ARG A 186 -13.08 -17.28 -6.70
CA ARG A 186 -14.51 -17.52 -6.42
C ARG A 186 -15.44 -16.51 -7.11
N ARG A 187 -14.97 -15.29 -7.40
CA ARG A 187 -15.77 -14.25 -8.08
C ARG A 187 -15.96 -14.60 -9.55
N LEU A 188 -14.97 -15.21 -10.19
CA LEU A 188 -15.01 -15.59 -11.59
C LEU A 188 -15.95 -16.78 -11.84
N GLU A 189 -16.00 -17.73 -10.91
CA GLU A 189 -16.91 -18.89 -10.99
C GLU A 189 -18.41 -18.52 -10.95
N LEU A 190 -18.73 -17.31 -10.48
CA LEU A 190 -20.10 -16.80 -10.33
C LEU A 190 -20.46 -15.71 -11.34
N ALA A 191 -19.58 -15.44 -12.31
CA ALA A 191 -19.76 -14.36 -13.27
C ALA A 191 -20.77 -14.75 -14.37
N PRO A 192 -21.61 -13.81 -14.86
CA PRO A 192 -22.44 -14.05 -16.03
C PRO A 192 -21.58 -14.30 -17.28
N PRO A 193 -21.94 -15.25 -18.17
CA PRO A 193 -21.12 -15.63 -19.33
C PRO A 193 -20.72 -14.46 -20.25
N ALA A 194 -21.61 -13.47 -20.41
CA ALA A 194 -21.35 -12.30 -21.25
C ALA A 194 -20.27 -11.36 -20.67
N GLN A 195 -19.97 -11.45 -19.38
CA GLN A 195 -19.02 -10.59 -18.67
C GLN A 195 -17.75 -11.32 -18.23
N GLU A 196 -17.71 -12.64 -18.34
CA GLU A 196 -16.59 -13.49 -17.91
C GLU A 196 -15.23 -13.02 -18.46
N GLY A 197 -15.15 -12.64 -19.73
CA GLY A 197 -13.89 -12.23 -20.36
C GLY A 197 -13.30 -10.94 -19.78
N MET A 198 -14.11 -9.88 -19.68
CA MET A 198 -13.63 -8.60 -19.15
C MET A 198 -13.46 -8.64 -17.63
N LEU A 199 -14.35 -9.32 -16.91
CA LEU A 199 -14.21 -9.50 -15.46
C LEU A 199 -12.99 -10.36 -15.13
N GLY A 200 -12.75 -11.41 -15.92
CA GLY A 200 -11.52 -12.20 -15.90
C GLY A 200 -10.28 -11.34 -16.05
N LEU A 201 -10.25 -10.50 -17.09
CA LEU A 201 -9.12 -9.61 -17.32
C LEU A 201 -8.85 -8.69 -16.13
N HIS A 202 -9.87 -8.01 -15.60
CA HIS A 202 -9.73 -7.15 -14.41
C HIS A 202 -9.19 -7.93 -13.21
N VAL A 203 -9.82 -9.06 -12.87
CA VAL A 203 -9.44 -9.86 -11.69
C VAL A 203 -8.01 -10.41 -11.81
N TYR A 204 -7.63 -10.97 -12.96
CA TYR A 204 -6.29 -11.51 -13.16
C TYR A 204 -5.22 -10.43 -13.25
N LEU A 205 -5.49 -9.34 -13.99
CA LEU A 205 -4.56 -8.22 -14.11
C LEU A 205 -4.27 -7.61 -12.75
N ARG A 206 -5.32 -7.30 -11.98
CA ARG A 206 -5.20 -6.78 -10.62
C ARG A 206 -4.43 -7.73 -9.71
N SER A 207 -4.81 -9.00 -9.69
CA SER A 207 -4.18 -9.98 -8.78
C SER A 207 -2.70 -10.16 -9.09
N LEU A 208 -2.34 -10.28 -10.38
CA LEU A 208 -0.96 -10.38 -10.83
C LEU A 208 -0.18 -9.09 -10.51
N TYR A 209 -0.80 -7.93 -10.72
CA TYR A 209 -0.17 -6.65 -10.42
C TYR A 209 0.07 -6.48 -8.92
N LEU A 210 -0.94 -6.74 -8.07
CA LEU A 210 -0.79 -6.74 -6.60
C LEU A 210 0.33 -7.68 -6.14
N LEU A 211 0.37 -8.91 -6.65
CA LEU A 211 1.44 -9.86 -6.33
C LEU A 211 2.82 -9.30 -6.72
N THR A 212 2.92 -8.71 -7.91
CA THR A 212 4.15 -8.08 -8.40
C THR A 212 4.59 -6.95 -7.48
N LEU A 213 3.66 -6.08 -7.07
CA LEU A 213 3.94 -4.97 -6.16
C LEU A 213 4.43 -5.46 -4.79
N ILE A 214 3.78 -6.49 -4.25
CA ILE A 214 4.13 -7.11 -2.99
C ILE A 214 5.53 -7.72 -3.06
N ILE A 215 5.84 -8.48 -4.11
CA ILE A 215 7.17 -9.08 -4.32
C ILE A 215 8.23 -7.98 -4.49
N ALA A 216 7.93 -6.92 -5.24
CA ALA A 216 8.85 -5.80 -5.44
C ALA A 216 9.14 -5.05 -4.12
N ALA A 217 8.12 -4.79 -3.30
CA ALA A 217 8.27 -4.18 -1.98
C ALA A 217 9.11 -5.07 -1.04
N TYR A 218 8.89 -6.39 -1.07
CA TYR A 218 9.66 -7.35 -0.30
C TYR A 218 11.12 -7.45 -0.77
N ALA A 219 11.36 -7.47 -2.08
CA ALA A 219 12.70 -7.48 -2.66
C ALA A 219 13.48 -6.20 -2.31
N TRP A 220 12.81 -5.04 -2.36
CA TRP A 220 13.36 -3.78 -1.87
C TRP A 220 13.78 -3.86 -0.39
N HIS A 221 12.89 -4.42 0.45
CA HIS A 221 13.16 -4.65 1.86
C HIS A 221 14.38 -5.56 2.08
N LEU A 222 14.47 -6.69 1.35
CA LEU A 222 15.60 -7.62 1.45
C LEU A 222 16.92 -6.97 1.05
N ARG A 223 16.92 -6.18 -0.03
CA ARG A 223 18.11 -5.43 -0.46
C ARG A 223 18.60 -4.51 0.65
N TRP A 224 17.71 -3.74 1.28
CA TRP A 224 18.09 -2.82 2.35
C TRP A 224 18.69 -3.51 3.57
N ILE A 225 18.17 -4.69 3.91
CA ILE A 225 18.71 -5.50 5.01
C ILE A 225 20.06 -6.09 4.64
N ALA A 226 20.24 -6.55 3.39
CA ALA A 226 21.52 -7.10 2.94
C ALA A 226 22.63 -6.06 2.87
N ASP A 227 22.29 -4.79 2.63
CA ASP A 227 23.24 -3.68 2.60
C ASP A 227 23.75 -3.25 4.01
N HIS A 228 23.23 -3.85 5.11
CA HIS A 228 23.59 -3.56 6.51
C HIS A 228 24.00 -4.80 7.32
#